data_AF-A0A7J2PUC8-F1
#
_entry.id   AF-A0A7J2PUC8-F1
#
_cell.length_a   1.000
_cell.length_b   1.000
_cell.length_c   1.000
_cell.angle_alpha   90.00
_cell.angle_beta   90.00
_cell.angle_gamma   90.00
#
_symmetry.space_group_name_H-M   'P 1'
#
loop_
_entity.id
_entity.type
_entity.pdbx_description
1 polymer ?
#
loop_
_entity_poly.entity_id
_entity_poly.type
_entity_poly.pdbx_seq_one_letter_code
_entity_poly.pdbx_strand_id
1 'polypeptide(L)'
;MNDAPQEVEKKNYLRVVFLNLLISVFIIISYIYTAEGFGAISTVFIGNQEFFLHFGVTLTIFTFFSVLSGPIHGLIDGFLSEFIFQIAVYHEIYFEWCLMVGIIGLLVGLYKYKPLKYHEGIKVYYTFLLLVLITFFLSGLIMVFQALFNPGQFSLEDIILNYGFKFFFQALVSIIFLVPILLVIYDRIFATSEEQLYYMWLTHHPVSASDHTFYLKFGRTKIYFCSRCSGVIIGGILSFFITEIVEMIFQAKLSGEFALILIIFLPIPNFIDWGTQRLLLRKSTTKTRLFTGFIVGAALHIMSFTYNYYFFTMLILTLYFSVFFLLVYFGHKREMKMLRDEDYNYLSKAEVE
;
A
#
# COMPACT_ATOMS: atom_id res chain seq x y z
N MET A 1 -1.59 19.81 36.58
CA MET A 1 -1.75 18.85 35.47
C MET A 1 -1.29 17.52 36.02
N ASN A 2 -2.22 16.62 36.32
CA ASN A 2 -1.88 15.31 36.88
C ASN A 2 -1.29 14.46 35.75
N ASP A 3 -0.07 13.99 35.96
CA ASP A 3 0.58 12.99 35.11
C ASP A 3 -0.25 11.71 35.16
N ALA A 4 -1.14 11.56 34.18
CA ALA A 4 -1.82 10.30 33.95
C ALA A 4 -0.74 9.23 33.72
N PRO A 5 -0.83 8.07 34.41
CA PRO A 5 0.15 7.01 34.24
C PRO A 5 0.26 6.66 32.75
N GLN A 6 1.48 6.73 32.21
CA GLN A 6 1.76 6.31 30.84
C GLN A 6 1.41 4.82 30.74
N GLU A 7 0.21 4.51 30.25
CA GLU A 7 -0.15 3.16 29.88
C GLU A 7 0.91 2.67 28.89
N VAL A 8 1.62 1.62 29.29
CA VAL A 8 2.58 0.94 28.42
C VAL A 8 1.82 0.45 27.20
N GLU A 9 1.96 1.18 26.08
CA GLU A 9 1.24 0.93 24.84
C GLU A 9 1.62 -0.48 24.36
N LYS A 10 0.76 -1.46 24.65
CA LYS A 10 0.97 -2.86 24.21
C LYS A 10 1.12 -2.83 22.70
N LYS A 11 2.33 -3.15 22.22
CA LYS A 11 2.66 -3.21 20.79
C LYS A 11 1.61 -4.07 20.10
N ASN A 12 0.78 -3.42 19.30
CA ASN A 12 -0.26 -4.10 18.56
C ASN A 12 0.38 -4.75 17.32
N TYR A 13 0.93 -5.96 17.47
CA TYR A 13 1.66 -6.68 16.43
C TYR A 13 0.91 -6.74 15.09
N LEU A 14 -0.41 -6.96 15.13
CA LEU A 14 -1.25 -6.96 13.93
C LEU A 14 -1.28 -5.62 13.20
N ARG A 15 -1.22 -4.49 13.92
CA ARG A 15 -1.12 -3.16 13.30
C ARG A 15 0.22 -2.99 12.58
N VAL A 16 1.30 -3.48 13.18
CA VAL A 16 2.64 -3.44 12.57
C VAL A 16 2.67 -4.29 11.30
N VAL A 17 2.16 -5.52 11.37
CA VAL A 17 2.10 -6.43 10.21
C VAL A 17 1.24 -5.84 9.10
N PHE A 18 0.03 -5.37 9.41
CA PHE A 18 -0.87 -4.81 8.41
C PHE A 18 -0.30 -3.56 7.73
N LEU A 19 0.29 -2.65 8.50
CA LEU A 19 0.88 -1.43 7.95
C LEU A 19 2.06 -1.75 7.03
N ASN A 20 2.93 -2.69 7.43
CA ASN A 20 4.05 -3.11 6.59
C ASN A 20 3.55 -3.77 5.30
N LEU A 21 2.53 -4.64 5.39
CA LEU A 21 1.92 -5.25 4.20
C LEU A 21 1.34 -4.19 3.26
N LEU A 22 0.64 -3.18 3.80
CA LEU A 22 0.08 -2.10 3.00
C LEU A 22 1.17 -1.28 2.30
N ILE A 23 2.29 -1.00 2.99
CA ILE A 23 3.45 -0.31 2.40
C ILE A 23 4.02 -1.16 1.26
N SER A 24 4.24 -2.45 1.48
CA SER A 24 4.75 -3.37 0.47
C SER A 24 3.88 -3.43 -0.78
N VAL A 25 2.56 -3.62 -0.58
CA VAL A 25 1.59 -3.65 -1.68
C VAL A 25 1.60 -2.33 -2.46
N PHE A 26 1.64 -1.20 -1.76
CA PHE A 26 1.66 0.11 -2.41
C PHE A 26 2.92 0.33 -3.26
N ILE A 27 4.09 -0.10 -2.76
CA ILE A 27 5.35 -0.02 -3.51
C ILE A 27 5.29 -0.92 -4.75
N ILE A 28 4.81 -2.16 -4.61
CA ILE A 28 4.69 -3.13 -5.71
C ILE A 28 3.76 -2.62 -6.80
N ILE A 29 2.57 -2.14 -6.42
CA ILE A 29 1.60 -1.55 -7.36
C ILE A 29 2.22 -0.35 -8.09
N SER A 30 2.85 0.56 -7.34
CA SER A 30 3.48 1.75 -7.93
C SER A 30 4.60 1.38 -8.89
N TYR A 31 5.42 0.38 -8.55
CA TYR A 31 6.49 -0.10 -9.41
C TYR A 31 5.94 -0.65 -10.71
N ILE A 32 4.97 -1.56 -10.65
CA ILE A 32 4.46 -2.25 -11.84
C ILE A 32 3.77 -1.28 -12.81
N TYR A 33 2.89 -0.41 -12.33
CA TYR A 33 2.22 0.54 -13.24
C TYR A 33 3.17 1.61 -13.80
N THR A 34 4.21 1.99 -13.05
CA THR A 34 5.24 2.88 -13.61
C THR A 34 6.14 2.16 -14.60
N ALA A 35 6.45 0.89 -14.34
CA ALA A 35 7.22 0.04 -15.23
C ALA A 35 6.49 -0.29 -16.54
N GLU A 36 5.17 -0.43 -16.51
CA GLU A 36 4.37 -0.64 -17.71
C GLU A 36 4.46 0.56 -18.67
N GLY A 37 4.34 1.79 -18.14
CA GLY A 37 4.37 3.00 -18.94
C GLY A 37 5.77 3.49 -19.32
N PHE A 38 6.77 3.29 -18.45
CA PHE A 38 8.12 3.86 -18.58
C PHE A 38 9.24 2.82 -18.65
N GLY A 39 8.92 1.53 -18.66
CA GLY A 39 9.88 0.43 -18.54
C GLY A 39 10.27 0.14 -17.09
N ALA A 40 10.50 -1.14 -16.78
CA ALA A 40 11.10 -1.55 -15.52
C ALA A 40 12.56 -1.12 -15.45
N ILE A 41 13.14 -1.14 -14.25
CA ILE A 41 14.56 -0.82 -14.05
C ILE A 41 15.44 -1.76 -14.89
N SER A 42 15.07 -3.02 -15.00
CA SER A 42 15.80 -4.02 -15.80
C SER A 42 15.63 -3.86 -17.31
N THR A 43 14.49 -3.32 -17.78
CA THR A 43 14.16 -3.23 -19.22
C THR A 43 15.24 -2.49 -20.00
N VAL A 44 15.83 -1.46 -19.38
CA VAL A 44 16.90 -0.65 -19.96
C VAL A 44 18.15 -1.47 -20.32
N PHE A 45 18.36 -2.60 -19.66
CA PHE A 45 19.58 -3.39 -19.73
C PHE A 45 19.40 -4.77 -20.37
N ILE A 46 18.19 -5.33 -20.34
CA ILE A 46 17.89 -6.64 -20.91
C ILE A 46 17.69 -6.56 -22.44
N GLY A 47 17.10 -5.46 -22.94
CA GLY A 47 16.67 -5.37 -24.35
C GLY A 47 17.41 -4.37 -25.25
N ASN A 48 18.22 -3.47 -24.68
CA ASN A 48 18.85 -2.38 -25.44
C ASN A 48 20.35 -2.29 -25.16
N GLN A 49 21.15 -2.79 -26.11
CA GLN A 49 22.61 -2.70 -26.06
C GLN A 49 23.13 -1.29 -26.40
N GLU A 50 22.33 -0.43 -27.01
CA GLU A 50 22.74 0.95 -27.28
C GLU A 50 22.64 1.82 -26.02
N PHE A 51 23.62 2.72 -25.87
CA PHE A 51 23.62 3.73 -24.84
C PHE A 51 22.53 4.78 -25.13
N PHE A 52 21.33 4.54 -24.60
CA PHE A 52 20.24 5.51 -24.60
C PHE A 52 19.88 5.90 -23.16
N LEU A 53 19.92 7.20 -22.88
CA LEU A 53 19.53 7.73 -21.58
C LEU A 53 18.00 7.82 -21.51
N HIS A 54 17.38 6.79 -20.94
CA HIS A 54 15.96 6.83 -20.61
C HIS A 54 15.76 7.53 -19.26
N PHE A 55 14.73 8.38 -19.16
CA PHE A 55 14.35 8.97 -17.89
C PHE A 55 13.79 7.89 -16.96
N GLY A 56 14.51 7.58 -15.88
CA GLY A 56 14.18 6.48 -14.98
C GLY A 56 13.03 6.79 -14.02
N VAL A 57 11.82 7.07 -14.51
CA VAL A 57 10.63 7.35 -13.67
C VAL A 57 10.42 6.25 -12.64
N THR A 58 10.42 4.99 -13.09
CA THR A 58 10.31 3.80 -12.24
C THR A 58 11.40 3.78 -11.17
N LEU A 59 12.65 4.04 -11.56
CA LEU A 59 13.80 4.12 -10.63
C LEU A 59 13.64 5.24 -9.60
N THR A 60 13.20 6.44 -10.01
CA THR A 60 12.95 7.57 -9.10
C THR A 60 11.86 7.24 -8.09
N ILE A 61 10.70 6.76 -8.56
CA ILE A 61 9.55 6.47 -7.69
C ILE A 61 9.88 5.35 -6.71
N PHE A 62 10.49 4.26 -7.20
CA PHE A 62 10.91 3.14 -6.37
C PHE A 62 11.94 3.55 -5.31
N THR A 63 12.95 4.33 -5.71
CA THR A 63 13.98 4.80 -4.79
C THR A 63 13.40 5.74 -3.73
N PHE A 64 12.53 6.66 -4.14
CA PHE A 64 11.84 7.56 -3.22
C PHE A 64 11.05 6.78 -2.17
N PHE A 65 10.24 5.80 -2.57
CA PHE A 65 9.50 5.00 -1.60
C PHE A 65 10.39 4.12 -0.74
N SER A 66 11.49 3.56 -1.28
CA SER A 66 12.47 2.79 -0.50
C SER A 66 13.14 3.64 0.59
N VAL A 67 13.45 4.91 0.31
CA VAL A 67 13.97 5.85 1.32
C VAL A 67 12.92 6.14 2.41
N LEU A 68 11.64 6.22 2.05
CA LEU A 68 10.55 6.46 3.00
C LEU A 68 10.25 5.23 3.88
N SER A 69 10.20 4.03 3.29
CA SER A 69 9.82 2.78 3.97
C SER A 69 10.99 2.13 4.72
N GLY A 70 12.22 2.32 4.24
CA GLY A 70 13.46 1.82 4.81
C GLY A 70 14.01 0.57 4.11
N PRO A 71 15.15 0.04 4.60
CA PRO A 71 15.97 -0.92 3.84
C PRO A 71 15.32 -2.27 3.61
N ILE A 72 14.57 -2.79 4.60
CA ILE A 72 13.92 -4.11 4.51
C ILE A 72 12.81 -4.08 3.45
N HIS A 73 12.00 -3.02 3.46
CA HIS A 73 10.97 -2.82 2.45
C HIS A 73 11.59 -2.60 1.07
N GLY A 74 12.60 -1.74 0.95
CA GLY A 74 13.32 -1.56 -0.33
C GLY A 74 13.86 -2.87 -0.91
N LEU A 75 14.42 -3.75 -0.06
CA LEU A 75 14.92 -5.07 -0.48
C LEU A 75 13.80 -6.00 -0.96
N ILE A 76 12.83 -6.26 -0.08
CA ILE A 76 11.78 -7.26 -0.34
C ILE A 76 10.85 -6.77 -1.46
N ASP A 77 10.40 -5.52 -1.36
CA ASP A 77 9.43 -4.96 -2.29
C ASP A 77 10.09 -4.72 -3.66
N GLY A 78 11.36 -4.30 -3.70
CA GLY A 78 12.11 -4.19 -4.96
C GLY A 78 12.26 -5.51 -5.68
N PHE A 79 12.67 -6.56 -4.96
CA PHE A 79 12.79 -7.90 -5.52
C PHE A 79 11.44 -8.43 -6.04
N LEU A 80 10.39 -8.34 -5.22
CA LEU A 80 9.06 -8.86 -5.57
C LEU A 80 8.44 -8.08 -6.73
N SER A 81 8.59 -6.76 -6.77
CA SER A 81 8.03 -5.93 -7.83
C SER A 81 8.63 -6.28 -9.19
N GLU A 82 9.97 -6.39 -9.23
CA GLU A 82 10.69 -6.75 -10.45
C GLU A 82 10.35 -8.19 -10.86
N PHE A 83 10.34 -9.13 -9.92
CA PHE A 83 10.00 -10.53 -10.21
C PHE A 83 8.58 -10.68 -10.76
N ILE A 84 7.58 -10.04 -10.15
CA ILE A 84 6.19 -10.07 -10.62
C ILE A 84 6.08 -9.42 -12.00
N PHE A 85 6.75 -8.28 -12.22
CA PHE A 85 6.76 -7.62 -13.51
C PHE A 85 7.34 -8.52 -14.61
N GLN A 86 8.47 -9.18 -14.35
CA GLN A 86 9.08 -10.09 -15.32
C GLN A 86 8.20 -11.30 -15.62
N ILE A 87 7.53 -11.90 -14.63
CA ILE A 87 6.58 -13.00 -14.89
C ILE A 87 5.40 -12.51 -15.74
N ALA A 88 4.92 -11.29 -15.50
CA ALA A 88 3.77 -10.74 -16.22
C ALA A 88 4.09 -10.28 -17.64
N VAL A 89 5.30 -9.76 -17.89
CA VAL A 89 5.63 -9.03 -19.14
C VAL A 89 6.72 -9.73 -19.95
N TYR A 90 7.69 -10.39 -19.32
CA TYR A 90 8.81 -11.01 -20.04
C TYR A 90 8.54 -12.49 -20.31
N HIS A 91 9.24 -13.03 -21.31
CA HIS A 91 9.24 -14.47 -21.61
C HIS A 91 10.22 -15.25 -20.74
N GLU A 92 11.26 -14.58 -20.23
CA GLU A 92 12.32 -15.15 -19.43
C GLU A 92 12.49 -14.35 -18.13
N ILE A 93 12.81 -15.06 -17.04
CA ILE A 93 13.05 -14.45 -15.73
C ILE A 93 14.56 -14.27 -15.54
N TYR A 94 14.98 -13.01 -15.51
CA TYR A 94 16.33 -12.55 -15.21
C TYR A 94 16.47 -12.34 -13.70
N PHE A 95 16.70 -13.43 -12.97
CA PHE A 95 16.73 -13.45 -11.51
C PHE A 95 17.78 -12.51 -10.92
N GLU A 96 18.92 -12.35 -11.59
CA GLU A 96 19.98 -11.42 -11.22
C GLU A 96 19.47 -9.97 -11.19
N TRP A 97 18.58 -9.59 -12.11
CA TRP A 97 17.98 -8.26 -12.12
C TRP A 97 16.95 -8.08 -11.01
N CYS A 98 16.16 -9.11 -10.68
CA CYS A 98 15.28 -9.09 -9.50
C CYS A 98 16.10 -8.82 -8.22
N LEU A 99 17.23 -9.52 -8.06
CA LEU A 99 18.12 -9.32 -6.92
C LEU A 99 18.78 -7.94 -6.93
N MET A 100 19.21 -7.45 -8.10
CA MET A 100 19.77 -6.11 -8.24
C MET A 100 18.78 -5.01 -7.85
N VAL A 101 17.52 -5.08 -8.29
CA VAL A 101 16.48 -4.11 -7.89
C VAL A 101 16.25 -4.15 -6.37
N GLY A 102 16.21 -5.34 -5.78
CA GLY A 102 16.18 -5.49 -4.32
C GLY A 102 17.39 -4.83 -3.64
N ILE A 103 18.61 -5.05 -4.13
CA ILE A 103 19.82 -4.43 -3.56
C ILE A 103 19.79 -2.90 -3.70
N ILE A 104 19.31 -2.38 -4.85
CA ILE A 104 19.11 -0.94 -5.03
C ILE A 104 18.21 -0.41 -3.92
N GLY A 105 17.04 -1.02 -3.71
CA GLY A 105 16.10 -0.63 -2.66
C GLY A 105 16.67 -0.75 -1.25
N LEU A 106 17.45 -1.80 -0.97
CA LEU A 106 18.16 -1.99 0.29
C LEU A 106 19.10 -0.82 0.57
N LEU A 107 20.01 -0.52 -0.36
CA LEU A 107 21.07 0.45 -0.17
C LEU A 107 20.53 1.87 -0.05
N VAL A 108 19.59 2.26 -0.91
CA VAL A 108 18.94 3.58 -0.80
C VAL A 108 18.09 3.67 0.46
N GLY A 109 17.44 2.58 0.86
CA GLY A 109 16.62 2.49 2.06
C GLY A 109 17.41 2.60 3.36
N LEU A 110 18.72 2.28 3.38
CA LEU A 110 19.60 2.50 4.55
C LEU A 110 19.60 3.96 5.02
N TYR A 111 19.38 4.89 4.11
CA TYR A 111 19.34 6.32 4.40
C TYR A 111 18.05 6.78 5.13
N LYS A 112 17.05 5.89 5.26
CA LYS A 112 15.74 6.04 5.92
C LYS A 112 15.37 7.47 6.33
N TYR A 113 14.35 8.01 5.65
CA TYR A 113 13.80 9.33 5.93
C TYR A 113 13.51 9.58 7.41
N LYS A 114 13.85 10.78 7.88
CA LYS A 114 13.51 11.29 9.22
C LYS A 114 12.84 12.66 9.05
N PRO A 115 11.70 12.93 9.71
CA PRO A 115 11.03 14.22 9.62
C PRO A 115 11.90 15.38 10.11
N LEU A 116 11.71 16.58 9.53
CA LEU A 116 12.46 17.83 9.78
C LEU A 116 13.93 17.78 9.36
N LYS A 117 14.39 16.68 8.77
CA LYS A 117 15.80 16.53 8.39
C LYS A 117 16.20 17.51 7.30
N TYR A 118 15.28 17.89 6.41
CA TYR A 118 15.58 18.67 5.21
C TYR A 118 15.40 20.18 5.41
N HIS A 119 15.03 20.61 6.62
CA HIS A 119 14.99 22.03 6.98
C HIS A 119 16.40 22.64 7.09
N GLU A 120 17.41 21.83 7.38
CA GLU A 120 18.81 22.25 7.43
C GLU A 120 19.51 21.88 6.11
N GLY A 121 19.92 22.89 5.33
CA GLY A 121 20.55 22.67 4.02
C GLY A 121 21.76 21.72 4.05
N ILE A 122 22.53 21.73 5.14
CA ILE A 122 23.70 20.83 5.31
C ILE A 122 23.31 19.34 5.35
N LYS A 123 22.14 19.00 5.90
CA LYS A 123 21.64 17.62 5.92
C LYS A 123 21.20 17.16 4.53
N VAL A 124 20.68 18.07 3.71
CA VAL A 124 20.39 17.81 2.28
C VAL A 124 21.68 17.50 1.53
N TYR A 125 22.75 18.26 1.77
CA TYR A 125 24.06 18.00 1.18
C TYR A 125 24.60 16.60 1.54
N TYR A 126 24.52 16.17 2.81
CA TYR A 126 24.92 14.81 3.18
C TYR A 126 24.04 13.73 2.54
N THR A 127 22.76 14.00 2.34
CA THR A 127 21.86 13.11 1.57
C THR A 127 22.43 12.90 0.17
N PHE A 128 22.71 14.00 -0.51
CA PHE A 128 23.21 14.02 -1.86
C PHE A 128 24.53 13.26 -1.97
N LEU A 129 25.49 13.56 -1.08
CA LEU A 129 26.80 12.89 -1.07
C LEU A 129 26.66 11.37 -0.85
N LEU A 130 25.78 10.94 0.06
CA LEU A 130 25.56 9.51 0.29
C LEU A 130 24.94 8.83 -0.95
N LEU A 131 23.96 9.46 -1.60
CA LEU A 131 23.33 8.92 -2.80
C LEU A 131 24.32 8.84 -3.97
N VAL A 132 25.25 9.79 -4.08
CA VAL A 132 26.38 9.71 -5.04
C VAL A 132 27.22 8.48 -4.78
N LEU A 133 27.67 8.26 -3.54
CA LEU A 133 28.48 7.09 -3.17
C LEU A 133 27.74 5.78 -3.43
N ILE A 134 26.45 5.70 -3.06
CA ILE A 134 25.60 4.53 -3.34
C ILE A 134 25.48 4.28 -4.85
N THR A 135 25.35 5.32 -5.65
CA THR A 135 25.24 5.20 -7.12
C THR A 135 26.52 4.67 -7.75
N PHE A 136 27.69 5.13 -7.31
CA PHE A 136 28.98 4.56 -7.75
C PHE A 136 29.10 3.09 -7.37
N PHE A 137 28.75 2.75 -6.13
CA PHE A 137 28.78 1.36 -5.67
C PHE A 137 27.84 0.46 -6.47
N LEU A 138 26.61 0.91 -6.72
CA LEU A 138 25.61 0.18 -7.51
C LEU A 138 26.05 -0.01 -8.97
N SER A 139 26.64 1.01 -9.60
CA SER A 139 27.21 0.90 -10.94
C SER A 139 28.31 -0.17 -10.99
N GLY A 140 29.22 -0.16 -10.00
CA GLY A 140 30.22 -1.22 -9.82
C GLY A 140 29.61 -2.61 -9.65
N LEU A 141 28.58 -2.72 -8.82
CA LEU A 141 27.89 -3.99 -8.55
C LEU A 141 27.20 -4.53 -9.80
N ILE A 142 26.54 -3.68 -10.59
CA ILE A 142 25.92 -4.06 -11.86
C ILE A 142 26.99 -4.60 -12.82
N MET A 143 28.13 -3.92 -12.97
CA MET A 143 29.23 -4.41 -13.82
C MET A 143 29.72 -5.79 -13.39
N VAL A 144 29.90 -5.99 -12.07
CA VAL A 144 30.31 -7.30 -11.52
C VAL A 144 29.25 -8.37 -11.79
N PHE A 145 27.97 -8.07 -11.58
CA PHE A 145 26.88 -9.00 -11.86
C PHE A 145 26.84 -9.39 -13.33
N GLN A 146 26.96 -8.43 -14.24
CA GLN A 146 26.98 -8.73 -15.67
C GLN A 146 28.18 -9.58 -16.07
N ALA A 147 29.37 -9.29 -15.54
CA ALA A 147 30.56 -10.10 -15.81
C ALA A 147 30.44 -11.54 -15.26
N LEU A 148 29.78 -11.73 -14.11
CA LEU A 148 29.64 -13.03 -13.44
C LEU A 148 28.54 -13.90 -14.06
N PHE A 149 27.38 -13.32 -14.35
CA PHE A 149 26.20 -14.08 -14.80
C PHE A 149 26.14 -14.25 -16.31
N ASN A 150 26.85 -13.41 -17.09
CA ASN A 150 26.89 -13.48 -18.56
C ASN A 150 28.33 -13.67 -19.10
N PRO A 151 29.06 -14.71 -18.65
CA PRO A 151 30.46 -14.90 -19.01
C PRO A 151 30.62 -15.11 -20.53
N GLY A 152 31.46 -14.28 -21.15
CA GLY A 152 31.79 -14.38 -22.57
C GLY A 152 30.73 -13.83 -23.53
N GLN A 153 29.57 -13.36 -23.05
CA GLN A 153 28.55 -12.74 -23.89
C GLN A 153 28.87 -11.29 -24.26
N PHE A 154 29.52 -10.55 -23.35
CA PHE A 154 29.80 -9.12 -23.51
C PHE A 154 31.30 -8.84 -23.37
N SER A 155 31.80 -7.88 -24.15
CA SER A 155 33.16 -7.37 -23.95
C SER A 155 33.23 -6.56 -22.64
N LEU A 156 34.43 -6.42 -22.07
CA LEU A 156 34.62 -5.59 -20.87
C LEU A 156 34.21 -4.13 -21.12
N GLU A 157 34.45 -3.64 -22.33
CA GLU A 157 34.05 -2.29 -22.76
C GLU A 157 32.52 -2.13 -22.75
N ASP A 158 31.78 -3.12 -23.28
CA ASP A 158 30.32 -3.11 -23.27
C ASP A 158 29.76 -3.13 -21.84
N ILE A 159 30.33 -3.94 -20.95
CA ILE A 159 29.92 -3.99 -19.54
C ILE A 159 30.13 -2.64 -18.87
N ILE A 160 31.29 -2.01 -19.09
CA ILE A 160 31.61 -0.71 -18.51
C ILE A 160 30.69 0.39 -19.05
N LEU A 161 30.53 0.49 -20.37
CA LEU A 161 29.78 1.57 -21.00
C LEU A 161 28.26 1.37 -20.91
N ASN A 162 27.76 0.22 -21.37
CA ASN A 162 26.32 -0.01 -21.57
C ASN A 162 25.60 -0.44 -20.29
N TYR A 163 26.32 -0.92 -19.28
CA TYR A 163 25.72 -1.26 -17.98
C TYR A 163 26.19 -0.31 -16.88
N GLY A 164 27.51 -0.19 -16.66
CA GLY A 164 28.07 0.64 -15.60
C GLY A 164 27.75 2.14 -15.76
N PHE A 165 28.26 2.76 -16.82
CA PHE A 165 28.07 4.20 -17.07
C PHE A 165 26.61 4.53 -17.37
N LYS A 166 25.91 3.71 -18.18
CA LYS A 166 24.48 3.91 -18.48
C LYS A 166 23.64 3.99 -17.19
N PHE A 167 23.81 3.02 -16.28
CA PHE A 167 23.13 3.07 -14.99
C PHE A 167 23.55 4.29 -14.17
N PHE A 168 24.85 4.60 -14.11
CA PHE A 168 25.35 5.76 -13.36
C PHE A 168 24.67 7.06 -13.80
N PHE A 169 24.56 7.32 -15.11
CA PHE A 169 23.90 8.52 -15.62
C PHE A 169 22.38 8.54 -15.34
N GLN A 170 21.72 7.39 -15.46
CA GLN A 170 20.30 7.30 -15.11
C GLN A 170 20.06 7.55 -13.61
N ALA A 171 20.89 6.96 -12.76
CA ALA A 171 20.84 7.15 -11.32
C ALA A 171 21.23 8.58 -10.92
N LEU A 172 22.12 9.26 -11.66
CA LEU A 172 22.43 10.66 -11.46
C LEU A 172 21.18 11.53 -11.56
N VAL A 173 20.41 11.37 -12.64
CA VAL A 173 19.16 12.12 -12.81
C VAL A 173 18.11 11.66 -11.79
N SER A 174 17.90 10.34 -11.69
CA SER A 174 16.75 9.75 -11.01
C SER A 174 16.90 9.72 -9.49
N ILE A 175 18.07 9.30 -8.99
CA ILE A 175 18.36 9.10 -7.57
C ILE A 175 19.03 10.35 -7.00
N ILE A 176 20.09 10.85 -7.63
CA ILE A 176 20.93 11.90 -7.02
C ILE A 176 20.23 13.27 -7.03
N PHE A 177 19.52 13.62 -8.10
CA PHE A 177 18.82 14.91 -8.18
C PHE A 177 17.36 14.82 -7.74
N LEU A 178 16.55 13.95 -8.36
CA LEU A 178 15.10 13.99 -8.15
C LEU A 178 14.65 13.49 -6.77
N VAL A 179 15.27 12.43 -6.23
CA VAL A 179 14.85 11.90 -4.92
C VAL A 179 15.06 12.93 -3.79
N PRO A 180 16.20 13.63 -3.66
CA PRO A 180 16.34 14.72 -2.68
C PRO A 180 15.30 15.83 -2.86
N ILE A 181 14.99 16.23 -4.09
CA ILE A 181 13.96 17.24 -4.36
C ILE A 181 12.60 16.76 -3.85
N LEU A 182 12.20 15.52 -4.17
CA LEU A 182 10.96 14.93 -3.69
C LEU A 182 10.94 14.82 -2.16
N LEU A 183 12.06 14.48 -1.52
CA LEU A 183 12.16 14.40 -0.06
C LEU A 183 12.03 15.77 0.60
N VAL A 184 12.60 16.83 0.03
CA VAL A 184 12.42 18.21 0.51
C VAL A 184 10.96 18.64 0.39
N ILE A 185 10.32 18.37 -0.76
CA ILE A 185 8.89 18.66 -0.97
C ILE A 185 8.04 17.89 0.06
N TYR A 186 8.31 16.59 0.23
CA TYR A 186 7.60 15.74 1.18
C TYR A 186 7.76 16.20 2.64
N ASP A 187 8.98 16.53 3.07
CA ASP A 187 9.28 17.05 4.41
C ASP A 187 8.54 18.38 4.64
N ARG A 188 8.57 19.29 3.65
CA ARG A 188 7.88 20.58 3.75
C ARG A 188 6.36 20.43 3.88
N ILE A 189 5.75 19.52 3.12
CA ILE A 189 4.30 19.29 3.17
C ILE A 189 3.89 18.61 4.47
N PHE A 190 4.63 17.60 4.94
CA PHE A 190 4.14 16.69 5.99
C PHE A 190 4.88 16.76 7.33
N ALA A 191 6.01 17.45 7.43
CA ALA A 191 6.83 17.52 8.65
C ALA A 191 6.88 18.90 9.31
N THR A 192 6.47 19.98 8.62
CA THR A 192 6.56 21.35 9.15
C THR A 192 5.89 21.50 10.53
N SER A 193 4.69 20.94 10.68
CA SER A 193 3.87 20.99 11.89
C SER A 193 3.42 19.58 12.30
N GLU A 194 3.18 19.38 13.59
CA GLU A 194 2.45 18.19 14.06
C GLU A 194 0.97 18.43 13.87
N GLU A 195 0.42 17.82 12.81
CA GLU A 195 -0.98 17.97 12.47
C GLU A 195 -1.72 16.64 12.60
N GLN A 196 -2.98 16.74 13.05
CA GLN A 196 -3.92 15.64 13.10
C GLN A 196 -5.07 15.96 12.16
N LEU A 197 -4.95 15.50 10.93
CA LEU A 197 -5.92 15.75 9.88
C LEU A 197 -7.08 14.77 10.01
N TYR A 198 -8.17 15.26 10.59
CA TYR A 198 -9.43 14.54 10.76
C TYR A 198 -10.47 15.11 9.80
N TYR A 199 -10.46 14.64 8.56
CA TYR A 199 -11.41 15.08 7.55
C TYR A 199 -12.68 14.23 7.60
N MET A 200 -13.83 14.88 7.76
CA MET A 200 -15.15 14.23 7.77
C MET A 200 -15.38 13.36 6.54
N TRP A 201 -14.86 13.77 5.38
CA TRP A 201 -14.93 13.01 4.12
C TRP A 201 -14.17 11.68 4.17
N LEU A 202 -13.08 11.59 4.93
CA LEU A 202 -12.26 10.38 5.06
C LEU A 202 -12.70 9.48 6.22
N THR A 203 -13.17 10.09 7.31
CA THR A 203 -13.54 9.36 8.52
C THR A 203 -15.01 9.03 8.60
N HIS A 204 -15.90 9.84 8.00
CA HIS A 204 -17.37 9.77 8.11
C HIS A 204 -17.93 9.51 9.52
N HIS A 205 -17.11 9.71 10.54
CA HIS A 205 -17.41 9.55 11.94
C HIS A 205 -17.06 10.85 12.69
N PRO A 206 -17.79 11.21 13.74
CA PRO A 206 -17.37 12.29 14.63
C PRO A 206 -16.10 11.87 15.38
N VAL A 207 -15.34 12.86 15.88
CA VAL A 207 -14.11 12.64 16.67
C VAL A 207 -14.37 11.76 17.90
N SER A 208 -15.59 11.82 18.47
CA SER A 208 -16.04 10.96 19.57
C SER A 208 -16.08 9.47 19.23
N ALA A 209 -16.12 9.09 17.95
CA ALA A 209 -16.10 7.72 17.45
C ALA A 209 -14.73 7.35 16.82
N SER A 210 -13.64 7.88 17.37
CA SER A 210 -12.28 7.65 16.88
C SER A 210 -11.85 6.17 16.91
N ASP A 211 -12.51 5.32 17.70
CA ASP A 211 -12.29 3.86 17.75
C ASP A 211 -12.67 3.15 16.43
N HIS A 212 -13.40 3.84 15.53
CA HIS A 212 -13.74 3.38 14.18
C HIS A 212 -12.73 3.82 13.12
N THR A 213 -11.68 4.54 13.54
CA THR A 213 -10.68 5.10 12.64
C THR A 213 -9.31 4.48 12.89
N PHE A 214 -8.45 4.58 11.89
CA PHE A 214 -7.01 4.41 12.04
C PHE A 214 -6.32 5.59 11.37
N TYR A 215 -5.05 5.81 11.67
CA TYR A 215 -4.27 6.85 11.00
C TYR A 215 -3.04 6.27 10.32
N LEU A 216 -2.69 6.89 9.20
CA LEU A 216 -1.38 6.78 8.57
C LEU A 216 -0.56 8.01 8.94
N LYS A 217 0.72 7.81 9.21
CA LYS A 217 1.65 8.88 9.60
C LYS A 217 2.56 9.21 8.42
N PHE A 218 2.45 10.44 7.92
CA PHE A 218 3.33 11.00 6.89
C PHE A 218 4.15 12.10 7.56
N GLY A 219 5.47 11.95 7.64
CA GLY A 219 6.31 12.89 8.38
C GLY A 219 5.88 13.02 9.85
N ARG A 220 5.40 14.20 10.24
CA ARG A 220 4.83 14.48 11.56
C ARG A 220 3.29 14.57 11.54
N THR A 221 2.69 14.51 10.36
CA THR A 221 1.25 14.59 10.15
C THR A 221 0.59 13.22 10.27
N LYS A 222 -0.51 13.14 11.03
CA LYS A 222 -1.38 11.97 11.13
C LYS A 222 -2.66 12.23 10.35
N ILE A 223 -2.94 11.41 9.35
CA ILE A 223 -4.18 11.49 8.57
C ILE A 223 -5.08 10.33 8.99
N TYR A 224 -6.28 10.66 9.46
CA TYR A 224 -7.25 9.67 9.95
C TYR A 224 -8.20 9.22 8.84
N PHE A 225 -8.48 7.93 8.84
CA PHE A 225 -9.38 7.29 7.89
C PHE A 225 -10.33 6.34 8.62
N CYS A 226 -11.55 6.17 8.11
CA CYS A 226 -12.41 5.11 8.60
C CYS A 226 -11.84 3.74 8.24
N SER A 227 -11.73 2.85 9.24
CA SER A 227 -11.23 1.50 9.04
C SER A 227 -12.02 0.73 7.99
N ARG A 228 -13.35 0.80 7.99
CA ARG A 228 -14.18 0.02 7.06
C ARG A 228 -14.10 0.54 5.63
N CYS A 229 -14.26 1.85 5.43
CA CYS A 229 -14.19 2.44 4.09
C CYS A 229 -12.80 2.29 3.47
N SER A 230 -11.74 2.51 4.24
CA SER A 230 -10.40 2.21 3.73
C SER A 230 -10.23 0.74 3.41
N GLY A 231 -10.80 -0.17 4.20
CA GLY A 231 -10.85 -1.59 3.86
C GLY A 231 -11.45 -1.81 2.48
N VAL A 232 -12.65 -1.30 2.23
CA VAL A 232 -13.33 -1.43 0.93
C VAL A 232 -12.48 -0.87 -0.21
N ILE A 233 -11.91 0.33 -0.05
CA ILE A 233 -11.08 0.95 -1.09
C ILE A 233 -9.81 0.12 -1.35
N ILE A 234 -9.07 -0.25 -0.31
CA ILE A 234 -7.84 -1.05 -0.40
C ILE A 234 -8.16 -2.43 -1.01
N GLY A 235 -9.26 -3.06 -0.60
CA GLY A 235 -9.71 -4.33 -1.14
C GLY A 235 -10.04 -4.26 -2.62
N GLY A 236 -10.77 -3.24 -3.06
CA GLY A 236 -11.10 -3.05 -4.47
C GLY A 236 -9.86 -2.82 -5.32
N ILE A 237 -8.97 -1.89 -4.91
CA ILE A 237 -7.73 -1.57 -5.63
C ILE A 237 -6.81 -2.80 -5.68
N LEU A 238 -6.63 -3.51 -4.56
CA LEU A 238 -5.75 -4.67 -4.53
C LEU A 238 -6.32 -5.83 -5.34
N SER A 239 -7.63 -6.07 -5.30
CA SER A 239 -8.25 -7.08 -6.16
C SER A 239 -8.18 -6.72 -7.63
N PHE A 240 -8.35 -5.44 -8.00
CA PHE A 240 -8.13 -4.97 -9.37
C PHE A 240 -6.72 -5.30 -9.84
N PHE A 241 -5.72 -4.87 -9.09
CA PHE A 241 -4.32 -5.13 -9.39
C PHE A 241 -3.99 -6.63 -9.46
N ILE A 242 -4.44 -7.44 -8.50
CA ILE A 242 -4.19 -8.89 -8.52
C ILE A 242 -4.86 -9.54 -9.72
N THR A 243 -6.10 -9.18 -10.04
CA THR A 243 -6.79 -9.74 -11.22
C THR A 243 -6.02 -9.40 -12.49
N GLU A 244 -5.63 -8.14 -12.68
CA GLU A 244 -4.87 -7.71 -13.86
C GLU A 244 -3.55 -8.47 -14.00
N ILE A 245 -2.78 -8.60 -12.90
CA ILE A 245 -1.52 -9.36 -12.90
C ILE A 245 -1.75 -10.83 -13.23
N VAL A 246 -2.75 -11.47 -12.63
CA VAL A 246 -3.09 -12.87 -12.91
C VAL A 246 -3.51 -13.05 -14.38
N GLU A 247 -4.32 -12.15 -14.92
CA GLU A 247 -4.74 -12.19 -16.32
C GLU A 247 -3.55 -12.03 -17.28
N MET A 248 -2.60 -11.14 -16.97
CA MET A 248 -1.35 -11.00 -17.75
C MET A 248 -0.49 -12.26 -17.70
N ILE A 249 -0.25 -12.81 -16.51
CA ILE A 249 0.62 -13.98 -16.31
C ILE A 249 0.04 -15.24 -16.98
N PHE A 250 -1.25 -15.51 -16.78
CA PHE A 250 -1.86 -16.76 -17.25
C PHE A 250 -2.56 -16.62 -18.60
N GLN A 251 -2.65 -15.41 -19.15
CA GLN A 251 -3.41 -15.09 -20.38
C GLN A 251 -4.86 -15.61 -20.31
N ALA A 252 -5.43 -15.66 -19.11
CA ALA A 252 -6.72 -16.25 -18.82
C ALA A 252 -7.57 -15.25 -18.05
N LYS A 253 -8.77 -14.94 -18.56
CA LYS A 253 -9.72 -14.03 -17.91
C LYS A 253 -10.46 -14.73 -16.79
N LEU A 254 -10.84 -13.98 -15.75
CA LEU A 254 -11.70 -14.49 -14.70
C LEU A 254 -13.07 -14.89 -15.27
N SER A 255 -13.50 -16.14 -15.07
CA SER A 255 -14.80 -16.60 -15.57
C SER A 255 -15.95 -15.95 -14.79
N GLY A 256 -17.04 -15.62 -15.51
CA GLY A 256 -18.21 -14.97 -14.90
C GLY A 256 -18.92 -15.88 -13.89
N GLU A 257 -18.90 -17.19 -14.10
CA GLU A 257 -19.45 -18.20 -13.20
C GLU A 257 -18.69 -18.23 -11.87
N PHE A 258 -17.36 -18.22 -11.92
CA PHE A 258 -16.53 -18.22 -10.73
C PHE A 258 -16.66 -16.88 -9.98
N ALA A 259 -16.68 -15.76 -10.71
CA ALA A 259 -16.97 -14.45 -10.14
C ALA A 259 -18.33 -14.41 -9.43
N LEU A 260 -19.37 -15.00 -10.03
CA LEU A 260 -20.72 -15.09 -9.43
C LEU A 260 -20.70 -15.84 -8.10
N ILE A 261 -19.96 -16.96 -8.02
CA ILE A 261 -19.77 -17.72 -6.78
C ILE A 261 -19.07 -16.87 -5.73
N LEU A 262 -17.98 -16.18 -6.10
CA LEU A 262 -17.21 -15.36 -5.17
C LEU A 262 -18.05 -14.23 -4.57
N ILE A 263 -18.88 -13.54 -5.36
CA ILE A 263 -19.71 -12.44 -4.83
C ILE A 263 -20.84 -12.93 -3.90
N ILE A 264 -21.18 -14.22 -3.91
CA ILE A 264 -22.13 -14.83 -2.95
C ILE A 264 -21.45 -15.11 -1.60
N PHE A 265 -20.14 -15.43 -1.58
CA PHE A 265 -19.47 -15.83 -0.35
C PHE A 265 -18.70 -14.67 0.31
N LEU A 266 -18.02 -13.84 -0.47
CA LEU A 266 -17.12 -12.81 0.04
C LEU A 266 -17.83 -11.77 0.94
N PRO A 267 -19.04 -11.26 0.65
CA PRO A 267 -19.67 -10.28 1.53
C PRO A 267 -20.09 -10.83 2.91
N ILE A 268 -20.25 -12.15 3.06
CA ILE A 268 -20.82 -12.78 4.27
C ILE A 268 -20.08 -12.39 5.56
N PRO A 269 -18.73 -12.49 5.66
CA PRO A 269 -17.98 -12.01 6.82
C PRO A 269 -18.30 -10.58 7.25
N ASN A 270 -18.50 -9.66 6.29
CA ASN A 270 -18.87 -8.28 6.61
C ASN A 270 -20.29 -8.16 7.14
N PHE A 271 -21.25 -8.91 6.57
CA PHE A 271 -22.62 -8.96 7.10
C PHE A 271 -22.67 -9.50 8.52
N ILE A 272 -21.89 -10.54 8.83
CA ILE A 272 -21.77 -11.06 10.19
C ILE A 272 -21.15 -10.00 11.11
N ASP A 273 -20.05 -9.38 10.68
CA ASP A 273 -19.36 -8.37 11.48
C ASP A 273 -20.23 -7.14 11.77
N TRP A 274 -20.77 -6.54 10.72
CA TRP A 274 -21.62 -5.37 10.81
C TRP A 274 -22.97 -5.68 11.48
N GLY A 275 -23.61 -6.80 11.13
CA GLY A 275 -24.89 -7.20 11.70
C GLY A 275 -24.82 -7.43 13.20
N THR A 276 -23.80 -8.16 13.68
CA THR A 276 -23.61 -8.37 15.12
C THR A 276 -23.29 -7.07 15.87
N GLN A 277 -22.59 -6.13 15.26
CA GLN A 277 -22.40 -4.78 15.80
C GLN A 277 -23.70 -3.98 15.86
N ARG A 278 -24.46 -3.94 14.76
CA ARG A 278 -25.68 -3.15 14.66
C ARG A 278 -26.75 -3.66 15.63
N LEU A 279 -26.79 -4.97 15.85
CA LEU A 279 -27.64 -5.59 16.85
C LEU A 279 -27.12 -5.44 18.29
N LEU A 280 -26.07 -4.65 18.54
CA LEU A 280 -25.48 -4.44 19.87
C LEU A 280 -25.07 -5.74 20.58
N LEU A 281 -24.72 -6.79 19.82
CA LEU A 281 -24.25 -8.07 20.38
C LEU A 281 -22.76 -8.04 20.72
N ARG A 282 -21.99 -7.21 20.01
CA ARG A 282 -20.56 -6.99 20.28
C ARG A 282 -20.08 -5.66 19.74
N LYS A 283 -18.93 -5.19 20.24
CA LYS A 283 -18.17 -4.11 19.61
C LYS A 283 -17.24 -4.68 18.53
N SER A 284 -16.98 -3.90 17.48
CA SER A 284 -15.93 -4.27 16.53
C SER A 284 -14.59 -3.74 16.97
N THR A 285 -13.54 -4.34 16.41
CA THR A 285 -12.21 -3.76 16.44
C THR A 285 -11.91 -3.10 15.10
N THR A 286 -11.06 -2.08 15.09
CA THR A 286 -10.48 -1.45 13.88
C THR A 286 -10.00 -2.50 12.88
N LYS A 287 -9.35 -3.57 13.36
CA LYS A 287 -8.82 -4.66 12.52
C LYS A 287 -9.92 -5.44 11.82
N THR A 288 -10.94 -5.84 12.57
CA THR A 288 -12.07 -6.58 12.02
C THR A 288 -12.79 -5.72 10.99
N ARG A 289 -13.05 -4.44 11.29
CA ARG A 289 -13.67 -3.47 10.36
C ARG A 289 -12.87 -3.32 9.05
N LEU A 290 -11.56 -3.23 9.17
CA LEU A 290 -10.65 -3.09 8.02
C LEU A 290 -10.62 -4.35 7.16
N PHE A 291 -10.52 -5.52 7.79
CA PHE A 291 -10.49 -6.81 7.11
C PHE A 291 -11.82 -7.14 6.42
N THR A 292 -12.95 -6.97 7.10
CA THR A 292 -14.26 -7.22 6.48
C THR A 292 -14.59 -6.19 5.40
N GLY A 293 -14.18 -4.93 5.58
CA GLY A 293 -14.19 -3.94 4.52
C GLY A 293 -13.36 -4.37 3.30
N PHE A 294 -12.14 -4.85 3.51
CA PHE A 294 -11.27 -5.37 2.46
C PHE A 294 -11.94 -6.47 1.63
N ILE A 295 -12.55 -7.46 2.28
CA ILE A 295 -13.25 -8.54 1.58
C ILE A 295 -14.42 -7.99 0.74
N VAL A 296 -15.17 -7.01 1.24
CA VAL A 296 -16.25 -6.37 0.47
C VAL A 296 -15.70 -5.61 -0.72
N GLY A 297 -14.59 -4.87 -0.55
CA GLY A 297 -13.90 -4.21 -1.65
C GLY A 297 -13.53 -5.17 -2.77
N ALA A 298 -12.94 -6.31 -2.40
CA ALA A 298 -12.61 -7.38 -3.33
C ALA A 298 -13.86 -7.90 -4.06
N ALA A 299 -14.96 -8.14 -3.34
CA ALA A 299 -16.22 -8.59 -3.93
C ALA A 299 -16.80 -7.57 -4.92
N LEU A 300 -16.70 -6.26 -4.63
CA LEU A 300 -17.17 -5.20 -5.51
C LEU A 300 -16.39 -5.16 -6.83
N HIS A 301 -15.07 -5.36 -6.78
CA HIS A 301 -14.26 -5.50 -8.00
C HIS A 301 -14.66 -6.75 -8.81
N ILE A 302 -14.76 -7.90 -8.14
CA ILE A 302 -15.11 -9.19 -8.79
C ILE A 302 -16.50 -9.14 -9.45
N MET A 303 -17.43 -8.36 -8.91
CA MET A 303 -18.76 -8.15 -9.49
C MET A 303 -18.70 -7.57 -10.92
N SER A 304 -17.63 -6.87 -11.31
CA SER A 304 -17.47 -6.37 -12.69
C SER A 304 -17.38 -7.49 -13.74
N PHE A 305 -17.01 -8.71 -13.33
CA PHE A 305 -16.89 -9.88 -14.21
C PHE A 305 -18.20 -10.66 -14.37
N THR A 306 -19.27 -10.30 -13.65
CA THR A 306 -20.55 -11.01 -13.68
C THR A 306 -21.54 -10.42 -14.69
N TYR A 307 -21.07 -9.67 -15.71
CA TYR A 307 -21.92 -9.00 -16.68
C TYR A 307 -22.89 -9.95 -17.41
N ASN A 308 -22.41 -11.14 -17.81
CA ASN A 308 -23.24 -12.16 -18.46
C ASN A 308 -24.31 -12.75 -17.52
N TYR A 309 -24.17 -12.55 -16.22
CA TYR A 309 -25.09 -13.00 -15.16
C TYR A 309 -25.82 -11.84 -14.49
N TYR A 310 -25.95 -10.70 -15.18
CA TYR A 310 -26.52 -9.46 -14.64
C TYR A 310 -27.79 -9.66 -13.81
N PHE A 311 -28.75 -10.46 -14.30
CA PHE A 311 -30.00 -10.75 -13.58
C PHE A 311 -29.74 -11.42 -12.22
N PHE A 312 -28.86 -12.43 -12.16
CA PHE A 312 -28.51 -13.11 -10.91
C PHE A 312 -27.73 -12.18 -9.97
N THR A 313 -26.82 -11.37 -10.50
CA THR A 313 -26.10 -10.35 -9.72
C THR A 313 -27.06 -9.37 -9.06
N MET A 314 -28.06 -8.87 -9.81
CA MET A 314 -29.09 -7.99 -9.26
C MET A 314 -29.92 -8.67 -8.17
N LEU A 315 -30.31 -9.93 -8.36
CA LEU A 315 -31.03 -10.71 -7.34
C LEU A 315 -30.21 -10.88 -6.05
N ILE A 316 -28.92 -11.20 -6.18
CA ILE A 316 -27.99 -11.33 -5.05
C ILE A 316 -27.86 -10.00 -4.30
N LEU A 317 -27.68 -8.88 -5.02
CA LEU A 317 -27.63 -7.55 -4.41
C LEU A 317 -28.93 -7.20 -3.69
N THR A 318 -30.09 -7.44 -4.30
CA THR A 318 -31.39 -7.22 -3.65
C THR A 318 -31.52 -8.03 -2.37
N LEU A 319 -31.10 -9.30 -2.37
CA LEU A 319 -31.10 -10.16 -1.19
C LEU A 319 -30.22 -9.58 -0.08
N TYR A 320 -28.98 -9.19 -0.40
CA TYR A 320 -28.07 -8.58 0.57
C TYR A 320 -28.59 -7.27 1.15
N PHE A 321 -29.14 -6.38 0.31
CA PHE A 321 -29.74 -5.13 0.80
C PHE A 321 -30.97 -5.41 1.67
N SER A 322 -31.77 -6.42 1.35
CA SER A 322 -32.91 -6.82 2.19
C SER A 322 -32.45 -7.28 3.58
N VAL A 323 -31.42 -8.13 3.65
CA VAL A 323 -30.80 -8.55 4.92
C VAL A 323 -30.22 -7.36 5.67
N PHE A 324 -29.52 -6.45 4.98
CA PHE A 324 -28.99 -5.22 5.55
C PHE A 324 -30.10 -4.39 6.21
N PHE A 325 -31.19 -4.10 5.50
CA PHE A 325 -32.30 -3.31 6.04
C PHE A 325 -33.00 -3.97 7.22
N LEU A 326 -33.16 -5.30 7.20
CA LEU A 326 -33.68 -6.04 8.35
C LEU A 326 -32.77 -5.88 9.58
N LEU A 327 -31.46 -5.99 9.41
CA LEU A 327 -30.49 -5.78 10.50
C LEU A 327 -30.49 -4.33 11.02
N VAL A 328 -30.62 -3.33 10.13
CA VAL A 328 -30.80 -1.92 10.52
C VAL A 328 -32.05 -1.77 11.39
N TYR A 329 -33.18 -2.31 10.93
CA TYR A 329 -34.47 -2.21 11.60
C TYR A 329 -34.44 -2.85 12.99
N PHE A 330 -33.97 -4.10 13.10
CA PHE A 330 -33.87 -4.78 14.39
C PHE A 330 -32.85 -4.13 15.33
N GLY A 331 -31.72 -3.65 14.80
CA GLY A 331 -30.74 -2.91 15.58
C GLY A 331 -31.31 -1.63 16.17
N HIS A 332 -32.02 -0.85 15.36
CA HIS A 332 -32.69 0.37 15.83
C HIS A 332 -33.77 0.08 16.88
N LYS A 333 -34.60 -0.94 16.66
CA LYS A 333 -35.63 -1.37 17.64
C LYS A 333 -35.01 -1.74 18.99
N ARG A 334 -33.85 -2.41 18.98
CA ARG A 334 -33.13 -2.79 20.20
C ARG A 334 -32.53 -1.57 20.91
N GLU A 335 -31.90 -0.67 20.17
CA GLU A 335 -31.33 0.57 20.66
C GLU A 335 -32.38 1.44 21.38
N MET A 336 -33.55 1.64 20.75
CA MET A 336 -34.66 2.38 21.35
C MET A 336 -35.24 1.71 22.60
N LYS A 337 -35.19 0.37 22.69
CA LYS A 337 -35.62 -0.33 23.90
C LYS A 337 -34.65 -0.05 25.06
N MET A 338 -33.34 -0.12 24.81
CA MET A 338 -32.33 0.13 25.85
C MET A 338 -32.41 1.56 26.40
N LEU A 339 -32.58 2.56 25.54
CA LEU A 339 -32.74 3.95 25.97
C LEU A 339 -33.96 4.14 26.88
N ARG A 340 -35.10 3.54 26.53
CA ARG A 340 -36.31 3.59 27.38
C ARG A 340 -36.11 2.91 28.73
N ASP A 341 -35.42 1.76 28.74
CA ASP A 341 -35.13 1.02 29.97
C ASP A 341 -34.15 1.84 30.87
N GLU A 342 -33.19 2.57 30.27
CA GLU A 342 -32.28 3.49 30.98
C GLU A 342 -33.02 4.69 31.58
N ASP A 343 -33.89 5.35 30.82
CA ASP A 343 -34.70 6.48 31.29
C ASP A 343 -35.61 6.06 32.47
N TYR A 344 -36.25 4.89 32.38
CA TYR A 344 -37.08 4.35 33.45
C TYR A 344 -36.28 4.06 34.73
N ASN A 345 -35.07 3.53 34.59
CA ASN A 345 -34.17 3.28 35.72
C ASN A 345 -33.62 4.57 36.35
N TYR A 346 -33.48 5.64 35.56
CA TYR A 346 -33.08 6.94 36.08
C TYR A 346 -34.21 7.59 36.88
N LEU A 347 -35.43 7.62 36.33
CA LEU A 347 -36.60 8.18 37.00
C LEU A 347 -36.95 7.43 38.29
N SER A 348 -36.89 6.10 38.28
CA SER A 348 -37.18 5.30 39.49
C SER A 348 -36.15 5.50 40.61
N LYS A 349 -34.91 5.90 40.30
CA LYS A 349 -33.92 6.28 41.32
C LYS A 349 -34.18 7.68 41.89
N ALA A 350 -34.59 8.62 41.05
CA ALA A 350 -34.90 9.98 41.47
C ALA A 350 -36.14 10.08 42.37
N GLU A 351 -37.06 9.11 42.33
CA GLU A 351 -38.22 9.04 43.24
C GLU A 351 -37.89 8.50 44.64
N VAL A 352 -36.72 7.86 44.81
CA VAL A 352 -36.30 7.23 46.08
C VAL A 352 -35.34 8.14 46.88
N GLU A 353 -34.75 9.14 46.22
CA GLU A 353 -33.93 10.21 46.82
C GLU A 353 -34.81 11.40 47.25
#